data_AF-A0A1Q9TP50-F1
#
_entry.id   AF-A0A1Q9TP50-F1
#
_cell.length_a   1.000
_cell.length_b   1.000
_cell.length_c   1.000
_cell.angle_alpha   90.00
_cell.angle_beta   90.00
_cell.angle_gamma   90.00
#
_symmetry.space_group_name_H-M   'P 1'
#
loop_
_entity.id
_entity.type
_entity.pdbx_description
1 polymer ?
#
loop_
_entity_poly.entity_id
_entity_poly.type
_entity_poly.pdbx_seq_one_letter_code
_entity_poly.pdbx_strand_id
1 'polypeptide(L)'
;MKHRRRVCDLRELPDVPALKRWAAEHGADVHCLGPDLESRAVYGAAVGPVIRVARSRHREPHPHAPVWHSPLEHLPNTASAV
;
A
#
# COMPACT_ATOMS: atom_id res chain seq x y z
N MET A 1 8.12 -23.55 21.91
CA MET A 1 8.03 -22.12 21.52
C MET A 1 6.88 -21.96 20.53
N LYS A 2 5.87 -21.13 20.82
CA LYS A 2 4.76 -20.86 19.87
C LYS A 2 5.30 -20.13 18.65
N HIS A 3 5.15 -20.69 17.44
CA HIS A 3 5.45 -19.97 16.20
C HIS A 3 4.59 -18.70 16.13
N ARG A 4 5.20 -17.51 16.17
CA ARG A 4 4.51 -16.26 15.86
C ARG A 4 4.10 -16.31 14.38
N ARG A 5 2.81 -16.54 14.12
CA ARG A 5 2.26 -16.45 12.77
C ARG A 5 2.39 -15.01 12.29
N ARG A 6 3.23 -14.75 11.29
CA ARG A 6 3.24 -13.44 10.62
C ARG A 6 1.93 -13.32 9.85
N VAL A 7 1.10 -12.37 10.27
CA VAL A 7 -0.17 -12.07 9.61
C VAL A 7 0.07 -11.15 8.40
N CYS A 8 1.07 -10.27 8.48
CA CYS A 8 1.49 -9.38 7.40
C CYS A 8 2.97 -8.98 7.58
N ASP A 9 3.75 -9.02 6.50
CA ASP A 9 5.13 -8.52 6.37
C ASP A 9 5.18 -7.59 5.16
N LEU A 10 4.83 -6.33 5.38
CA LEU A 10 4.88 -5.27 4.39
C LEU A 10 6.22 -4.56 4.45
N ARG A 11 6.92 -4.45 3.32
CA ARG A 11 8.14 -3.64 3.21
C ARG A 11 8.23 -2.93 1.87
N GLU A 12 8.80 -1.74 1.89
CA GLU A 12 9.11 -1.00 0.68
C GLU A 12 10.48 -1.39 0.12
N LEU A 13 10.57 -1.46 -1.21
CA LEU A 13 11.80 -1.61 -1.98
C LEU A 13 12.20 -0.29 -2.64
N PRO A 14 13.48 -0.09 -2.99
CA PRO A 14 13.98 1.20 -3.46
C PRO A 14 13.30 1.74 -4.73
N ASP A 15 12.86 0.87 -5.63
CA ASP A 15 12.21 1.23 -6.89
C ASP A 15 11.43 0.05 -7.52
N VAL A 16 10.66 0.37 -8.57
CA VAL A 16 9.84 -0.60 -9.32
C VAL A 16 10.69 -1.71 -9.96
N PRO A 17 11.88 -1.45 -10.54
CA PRO A 17 12.79 -2.53 -10.98
C PRO A 17 13.16 -3.52 -9.87
N ALA A 18 13.51 -3.05 -8.67
CA ALA A 18 13.79 -3.92 -7.52
C ALA A 18 12.57 -4.76 -7.13
N LEU A 19 11.37 -4.19 -7.18
CA LEU A 19 10.12 -4.92 -6.97
C LEU A 19 9.88 -5.99 -8.03
N LYS A 20 10.05 -5.66 -9.32
CA LYS A 20 9.90 -6.62 -10.42
C LYS A 20 10.86 -7.80 -10.30
N ARG A 21 12.13 -7.53 -9.93
CA ARG A 21 13.12 -8.58 -9.67
C ARG A 21 12.68 -9.48 -8.50
N TRP A 22 12.29 -8.88 -7.38
CA TRP A 22 11.80 -9.64 -6.22
C TRP A 22 10.59 -10.50 -6.59
N ALA A 23 9.62 -9.94 -7.33
CA ALA A 23 8.41 -10.65 -7.75
C ALA A 23 8.73 -11.84 -8.66
N ALA A 24 9.63 -11.66 -9.63
CA ALA A 24 10.10 -12.74 -10.50
C ALA A 24 10.79 -13.88 -9.73
N GLU A 25 11.65 -13.54 -8.76
CA GLU A 25 12.35 -14.52 -7.91
C GLU A 25 11.38 -15.34 -7.04
N HIS A 26 10.20 -14.80 -6.74
CA HIS A 26 9.23 -15.44 -5.83
C HIS A 26 7.95 -15.91 -6.55
N GLY A 27 7.89 -15.81 -7.89
CA GLY A 27 6.73 -16.22 -8.68
C GLY A 27 5.47 -15.39 -8.41
N ALA A 28 5.61 -14.09 -8.16
CA ALA A 28 4.52 -13.16 -7.92
C ALA A 28 4.32 -12.17 -9.07
N ASP A 29 3.09 -11.70 -9.22
CA ASP A 29 2.73 -10.62 -10.15
C ASP A 29 2.82 -9.25 -9.49
N VAL A 30 3.21 -8.25 -10.29
CA VAL A 30 3.28 -6.84 -9.87
C VAL A 30 2.03 -6.10 -10.35
N HIS A 31 1.30 -5.49 -9.43
CA HIS A 31 0.10 -4.71 -9.72
C HIS A 31 0.28 -3.24 -9.33
N CYS A 32 -0.38 -2.33 -10.07
CA CYS A 32 -0.54 -0.95 -9.63
C CYS A 32 -1.60 -0.90 -8.52
N LEU A 33 -1.26 -0.30 -7.38
CA LEU A 33 -2.14 -0.12 -6.23
C LEU A 33 -2.80 1.27 -6.21
N GLY A 34 -2.44 2.13 -7.15
CA GLY A 34 -2.87 3.53 -7.23
C GLY A 34 -1.83 4.52 -6.73
N PRO A 35 -2.18 5.82 -6.68
CA PRO A 35 -1.26 6.88 -6.27
C PRO A 35 -1.08 6.95 -4.75
N ASP A 36 0.11 7.40 -4.32
CA ASP A 36 0.33 7.88 -2.95
C ASP A 36 -0.20 9.33 -2.76
N LEU A 37 -0.03 9.88 -1.55
CA LEU A 37 -0.45 11.25 -1.23
C LEU A 37 0.31 12.34 -2.00
N GLU A 38 1.47 12.02 -2.58
CA GLU A 38 2.24 12.90 -3.46
C GLU A 38 1.90 12.67 -4.95
N SER A 39 0.90 11.82 -5.22
CA SER A 39 0.48 11.39 -6.55
C SER A 39 1.53 10.57 -7.32
N ARG A 40 2.39 9.84 -6.63
CA ARG A 40 3.29 8.85 -7.26
C ARG A 40 2.61 7.50 -7.31
N ALA A 41 2.67 6.84 -8.46
CA ALA A 41 2.11 5.49 -8.60
C ALA A 41 2.81 4.51 -7.66
N VAL A 42 2.04 3.75 -6.88
CA VAL A 42 2.52 2.68 -6.01
C VAL A 42 2.27 1.34 -6.68
N TYR A 43 3.28 0.48 -6.68
CA TYR A 43 3.19 -0.88 -7.17
C TYR A 43 3.37 -1.86 -6.01
N GLY A 44 2.74 -3.02 -6.08
CA GLY A 44 2.86 -4.08 -5.08
C GLY A 44 2.88 -5.47 -5.67
N ALA A 45 3.52 -6.39 -4.95
CA ALA A 45 3.50 -7.83 -5.21
C ALA A 45 3.43 -8.59 -3.88
N ALA A 46 2.77 -9.75 -3.88
CA ALA A 46 2.49 -10.51 -2.66
C ALA A 46 2.74 -12.02 -2.83
N VAL A 47 3.30 -12.65 -1.79
CA VAL A 47 3.44 -14.10 -1.64
C VAL A 47 3.06 -14.48 -0.22
N GLY A 48 1.85 -15.04 -0.06
CA GLY A 48 1.27 -15.29 1.26
C GLY A 48 1.23 -14.01 2.11
N PRO A 49 1.81 -13.99 3.33
CA PRO A 49 1.81 -12.81 4.19
C PRO A 49 2.89 -11.78 3.82
N VAL A 50 3.79 -12.07 2.88
CA VAL A 50 4.89 -11.18 2.50
C VAL A 50 4.45 -10.29 1.36
N ILE A 51 4.47 -8.98 1.60
CA ILE A 51 4.08 -7.95 0.65
C ILE A 51 5.28 -7.03 0.44
N ARG A 52 5.61 -6.77 -0.81
CA ARG A 52 6.60 -5.77 -1.19
C ARG A 52 5.93 -4.69 -2.03
N VAL A 53 6.30 -3.45 -1.77
CA VAL A 53 5.80 -2.29 -2.51
C VAL A 53 6.97 -1.45 -3.01
N ALA A 54 6.75 -0.70 -4.08
CA ALA A 54 7.68 0.30 -4.56
C ALA A 54 6.93 1.47 -5.20
N ARG A 55 7.46 2.67 -5.02
CA ARG A 55 6.94 3.89 -5.65
C ARG A 55 7.62 4.12 -7.00
N SER A 56 6.84 4.59 -7.96
CA SER A 56 7.37 5.19 -9.17
C SER A 56 8.08 6.50 -8.83
N ARG A 57 9.17 6.79 -9.55
CA ARG A 57 9.81 8.11 -9.51
C ARG A 57 9.01 9.16 -10.28
N HIS A 58 8.09 8.71 -11.14
CA HIS A 58 7.23 9.58 -11.93
C HIS A 58 5.89 9.78 -11.23
N ARG A 59 5.44 11.03 -11.22
CA ARG A 59 4.08 11.38 -10.82
C ARG A 59 3.09 10.76 -11.79
N GLU A 60 2.01 10.22 -11.26
CA GLU A 60 0.94 9.64 -12.07
C GLU A 60 0.30 10.77 -12.92
N PRO A 61 0.15 10.59 -14.25
CA PRO A 61 -0.36 11.66 -15.13
C PRO A 61 -1.83 12.01 -14.85
N HIS A 62 -2.57 11.10 -14.21
CA HIS A 62 -3.98 11.28 -13.85
C HIS A 62 -4.14 11.11 -12.34
N PRO A 63 -3.76 12.12 -11.53
CA PRO A 63 -3.89 12.03 -10.08
C PRO A 63 -5.37 12.03 -9.73
N HIS A 64 -5.92 10.87 -9.39
CA HIS A 64 -7.18 10.83 -8.66
C HIS A 64 -6.91 11.40 -7.26
N ALA A 65 -7.71 12.37 -6.83
CA ALA A 65 -7.63 12.84 -5.45
C ALA A 65 -7.87 11.64 -4.52
N PRO A 66 -6.98 11.34 -3.57
CA PRO A 66 -7.24 10.29 -2.60
C PRO A 66 -8.39 10.75 -1.71
N VAL A 67 -9.60 10.28 -2.03
CA VAL A 67 -10.80 10.54 -1.23
C VAL A 67 -10.93 9.41 -0.22
N TRP A 68 -10.17 9.51 0.88
CA TRP A 68 -10.41 8.66 2.03
C TRP A 68 -11.51 9.30 2.87
N HIS A 69 -12.59 8.54 3.06
CA HIS A 69 -13.68 8.91 3.95
C HIS A 69 -13.59 8.03 5.19
N SER A 70 -13.41 8.65 6.35
CA SER A 70 -13.54 7.97 7.63
C SER A 70 -15.00 7.54 7.83
N PRO A 71 -15.28 6.29 8.23
CA PRO A 71 -16.60 5.93 8.75
C PRO A 71 -17.04 6.78 9.95
N LEU A 72 -16.10 7.47 10.61
CA LEU A 72 -16.35 8.32 11.77
C LEU A 72 -16.65 9.79 11.40
N GLU A 73 -16.47 10.19 10.13
CA GLU A 73 -16.71 11.57 9.67
C GLU A 73 -18.17 12.02 9.85
N HIS A 74 -19.10 11.07 9.95
CA HIS A 74 -20.54 11.34 10.08
C HIS A 74 -21.12 10.96 11.44
N LEU A 75 -20.27 10.61 12.43
CA LEU A 75 -20.77 10.32 13.76
C LEU A 75 -21.25 11.62 14.43
N PRO A 76 -22.45 11.63 15.02
CA PRO A 76 -22.95 12.78 15.75
C PRO A 76 -21.98 13.10 16.89
N ASN A 77 -21.55 14.36 16.96
CA ASN A 77 -20.64 14.83 17.99
C ASN A 77 -21.37 14.82 19.34
N THR A 78 -21.22 13.75 20.11
CA THR A 78 -21.80 13.61 21.46
C THR A 78 -21.04 14.43 22.52
N ALA A 79 -20.04 15.23 22.12
CA ALA A 79 -19.23 16.04 23.04
C ALA A 79 -19.87 17.36 23.50
N SER A 80 -21.11 17.68 23.10
CA SER A 80 -21.86 18.83 23.63
C SER A 80 -22.97 18.39 24.59
N ALA A 81 -22.60 17.72 25.67
CA ALA A 81 -23.50 17.47 26.80
C ALA A 81 -22.69 17.32 28.10
N VAL A 82 -22.07 18.41 28.55
CA VAL A 82 -21.67 18.61 29.95
C VAL A 82 -21.97 20.05 30.32
#